data_AF-J3M9M6-F1
#
_entry.id   AF-J3M9M6-F1
#
_cell.length_a   1.000
_cell.length_b   1.000
_cell.length_c   1.000
_cell.angle_alpha   90.00
_cell.angle_beta   90.00
_cell.angle_gamma   90.00
#
_symmetry.space_group_name_H-M   'P 1'
#
loop_
_entity.id
_entity.type
_entity.pdbx_description
1 polymer ?
#
loop_
_entity_poly.entity_id
_entity_poly.type
_entity_poly.pdbx_seq_one_letter_code
_entity_poly.pdbx_strand_id
1 'polypeptide(L)'
;MATRRCLLRLLSRRLVAHSTQPLAAASIPTRSLTSLVQPLAPRSPRAALDSPRLFPSRCHFASRSSGDEEEGDDEDHYEEEGSEDEWGEEEEEEAVAAKPPSGKTEEEKVAEAAEIGYKVMGPLGADEKPFKPYEPVFAVVQIGSHQFKVSNGDSIFTERLKFCDVNDKLILNRVLMLGSQTQTVIGRPILPDAAVHAVVEEHALDAKVIIFKKKRRKNYRRTKGHRQELTKLRITNIEGIDKSEPAAVAA
;
A
#
# COMPACT_ATOMS: atom_id res chain seq x y z
N MET A 1 27.24 15.30 45.43
CA MET A 1 26.56 16.37 46.20
C MET A 1 26.56 17.64 45.37
N ALA A 2 25.43 17.98 44.75
CA ALA A 2 25.26 19.25 44.05
C ALA A 2 24.07 19.98 44.66
N THR A 3 24.35 21.17 45.17
CA THR A 3 23.50 21.98 46.02
C THR A 3 22.56 22.86 45.20
N ARG A 4 21.31 22.87 45.68
CA ARG A 4 20.23 23.88 45.56
C ARG A 4 20.66 25.26 45.05
N ARG A 5 19.82 25.87 44.20
CA ARG A 5 19.25 27.22 44.44
C ARG A 5 18.09 27.53 43.48
N CYS A 6 16.90 27.48 44.07
CA CYS A 6 15.67 28.09 43.60
C CYS A 6 15.74 29.59 43.89
N LEU A 7 15.35 30.44 42.94
CA LEU A 7 14.97 31.83 43.21
C LEU A 7 13.72 32.20 42.41
N LEU A 8 12.63 32.35 43.16
CA LEU A 8 11.39 33.03 42.82
C LEU A 8 11.69 34.51 42.51
N ARG A 9 11.04 35.07 41.48
CA ARG A 9 10.77 36.50 41.37
C ARG A 9 9.30 36.72 41.06
N LEU A 10 8.66 37.40 42.00
CA LEU A 10 7.27 37.82 42.00
C LEU A 10 7.13 39.25 41.48
N LEU A 11 5.93 39.51 40.93
CA LEU A 11 5.20 40.78 40.82
C LEU A 11 5.59 41.78 39.72
N SER A 12 4.70 41.92 38.74
CA SER A 12 3.62 42.93 38.80
C SER A 12 3.10 43.22 37.39
N ARG A 13 1.80 43.11 37.16
CA ARG A 13 1.12 43.89 36.11
C ARG A 13 -0.36 44.03 36.43
N ARG A 14 -0.82 45.24 36.12
CA ARG A 14 -1.96 45.94 36.68
C ARG A 14 -3.29 45.41 36.15
N LEU A 15 -4.30 45.55 37.00
CA LEU A 15 -5.71 45.32 36.73
C LEU A 15 -6.20 46.29 35.64
N VAL A 16 -6.94 45.76 34.65
CA VAL A 16 -7.82 46.54 33.79
C VAL A 16 -9.25 46.03 34.06
N ALA A 17 -10.07 46.93 34.59
CA ALA A 17 -11.48 46.69 34.85
C ALA A 17 -12.28 46.99 33.57
N HIS A 18 -12.92 45.96 33.00
CA HIS A 18 -14.00 46.15 32.02
C HIS A 18 -15.27 45.50 32.55
N SER A 19 -16.23 46.39 32.80
CA SER A 19 -17.64 46.14 33.08
C SER A 19 -18.28 45.33 31.95
N THR A 20 -18.85 44.17 32.27
CA THR A 20 -19.81 43.48 31.39
C THR A 20 -20.97 42.97 32.24
N GLN A 21 -22.17 43.18 31.71
CA GLN A 21 -23.48 43.00 32.35
C GLN A 21 -23.84 41.51 32.52
N PRO A 22 -24.72 41.15 33.48
CA PRO A 22 -25.21 39.78 33.61
C PRO A 22 -26.37 39.52 32.65
N LEU A 23 -26.24 38.52 31.78
CA LEU A 23 -27.37 37.93 31.07
C LEU A 23 -27.84 36.66 31.80
N ALA A 24 -29.15 36.60 32.00
CA ALA A 24 -29.86 35.56 32.70
C ALA A 24 -30.04 34.29 31.84
N ALA A 25 -30.03 33.15 32.55
CA ALA A 25 -30.80 31.93 32.33
C ALA A 25 -30.74 31.20 30.97
N ALA A 26 -30.07 30.04 30.97
CA ALA A 26 -30.59 28.85 30.31
C ALA A 26 -30.22 27.60 31.15
N SER A 27 -31.24 27.08 31.84
CA SER A 27 -31.21 25.81 32.58
C SER A 27 -31.11 24.66 31.57
N ILE A 28 -29.99 23.94 31.56
CA ILE A 28 -29.85 22.69 30.80
C ILE A 28 -30.26 21.56 31.75
N PRO A 29 -31.29 20.74 31.42
CA PRO A 29 -31.62 19.59 32.23
C PRO A 29 -30.52 18.52 32.14
N THR A 30 -29.97 18.15 33.28
CA THR A 30 -29.08 17.00 33.45
C THR A 30 -29.87 15.73 33.15
N ARG A 31 -29.63 15.10 32.00
CA ARG A 31 -30.13 13.75 31.73
C ARG A 31 -29.33 12.79 32.59
N SER A 32 -29.95 12.33 33.67
CA SER A 32 -29.44 11.31 34.56
C SER A 32 -29.30 9.97 33.82
N LEU A 33 -28.13 9.37 33.95
CA LEU A 33 -27.82 8.02 33.49
C LEU A 33 -28.70 7.03 34.27
N THR A 34 -29.66 6.40 33.58
CA THR A 34 -30.41 5.27 34.10
C THR A 34 -30.24 4.06 33.18
N SER A 35 -29.38 3.16 33.66
CA SER A 35 -29.48 1.70 33.61
C SER A 35 -30.10 1.04 32.37
N LEU A 36 -29.24 0.43 31.55
CA LEU A 36 -29.56 -0.84 30.89
C LEU A 36 -28.28 -1.68 30.82
N VAL A 37 -27.84 -2.14 31.99
CA VAL A 37 -26.90 -3.26 32.11
C VAL A 37 -27.72 -4.52 31.84
N GLN A 38 -27.62 -5.06 30.63
CA GLN A 38 -28.03 -6.45 30.38
C GLN A 38 -26.91 -7.37 30.88
N PRO A 39 -27.17 -8.32 31.80
CA PRO A 39 -26.18 -9.31 32.17
C PRO A 39 -26.00 -10.32 31.02
N LEU A 40 -24.78 -10.41 30.50
CA LEU A 40 -24.37 -11.50 29.61
C LEU A 40 -24.47 -12.82 30.40
N ALA A 41 -25.31 -13.74 29.92
CA ALA A 41 -25.38 -15.09 30.45
C ALA A 41 -24.03 -15.81 30.27
N PRO A 42 -23.52 -16.55 31.28
CA PRO A 42 -22.30 -17.32 31.13
C PRO A 42 -22.55 -18.52 30.21
N ARG A 43 -21.76 -18.61 29.14
CA ARG A 43 -21.71 -19.81 28.29
C ARG A 43 -21.25 -21.00 29.16
N SER A 44 -22.06 -22.06 29.16
CA SER A 44 -21.75 -23.31 29.83
C SER A 44 -20.45 -23.93 29.30
N PRO A 45 -19.62 -24.54 30.16
CA PRO A 45 -18.49 -25.32 29.71
C PRO A 45 -19.03 -26.61 29.09
N ARG A 46 -18.72 -26.86 27.81
CA ARG A 46 -18.94 -28.17 27.20
C ARG A 46 -18.13 -29.19 27.99
N ALA A 47 -18.86 -30.19 28.48
CA ALA A 47 -18.36 -31.30 29.26
C ALA A 47 -17.19 -32.00 28.57
N ALA A 48 -16.12 -32.20 29.34
CA ALA A 48 -15.12 -33.20 29.07
C ALA A 48 -15.80 -34.58 29.13
N LEU A 49 -15.71 -35.34 28.05
CA LEU A 49 -15.81 -36.79 28.11
C LEU A 49 -14.40 -37.33 27.97
N ASP A 50 -13.83 -37.57 29.13
CA ASP A 50 -12.69 -38.44 29.37
C ASP A 50 -13.12 -39.88 29.04
N SER A 51 -12.36 -40.55 28.17
CA SER A 51 -12.39 -42.01 28.08
C SER A 51 -10.95 -42.49 28.12
N PRO A 52 -10.59 -43.38 29.06
CA PRO A 52 -9.21 -43.71 29.30
C PRO A 52 -8.77 -44.94 28.50
N ARG A 53 -7.45 -44.98 28.30
CA ARG A 53 -6.57 -46.13 28.51
C ARG A 53 -6.26 -47.08 27.34
N LEU A 54 -4.93 -47.19 27.17
CA LEU A 54 -4.09 -48.37 26.88
C LEU A 54 -3.80 -48.64 25.41
N PHE A 55 -2.56 -48.38 24.99
CA PHE A 55 -1.63 -49.42 24.54
C PHE A 55 -0.17 -48.94 24.69
N PRO A 56 0.71 -49.71 25.36
CA PRO A 56 2.14 -49.45 25.40
C PRO A 56 2.91 -50.36 24.42
N SER A 57 3.78 -49.78 23.62
CA SER A 57 5.02 -50.40 23.11
C SER A 57 5.92 -49.22 22.73
N ARG A 58 6.95 -48.83 23.50
CA ARG A 58 8.19 -49.54 23.82
C ARG A 58 8.86 -50.14 22.58
N CYS A 59 9.32 -49.28 21.68
CA CYS A 59 10.43 -49.60 20.80
C CYS A 59 11.72 -49.00 21.38
N HIS A 60 12.63 -49.92 21.67
CA HIS A 60 13.91 -49.69 22.30
C HIS A 60 14.92 -49.08 21.34
N PHE A 61 15.74 -48.24 21.92
CA PHE A 61 17.11 -47.91 21.53
C PHE A 61 17.93 -49.18 21.25
N ALA A 62 18.56 -49.27 20.08
CA ALA A 62 19.67 -50.19 19.85
C ALA A 62 20.68 -49.57 18.87
N SER A 63 21.82 -49.19 19.43
CA SER A 63 23.09 -48.98 18.77
C SER A 63 23.74 -50.33 18.42
N ARG A 64 24.26 -50.48 17.20
CA ARG A 64 25.33 -51.40 16.73
C ARG A 64 25.59 -51.04 15.26
N SER A 65 26.66 -50.32 14.88
CA SER A 65 28.08 -50.68 14.76
C SER A 65 28.38 -51.88 13.86
N SER A 66 29.29 -51.61 12.89
CA SER A 66 30.25 -52.46 12.17
C SER A 66 29.88 -53.10 10.82
N GLY A 67 30.69 -52.74 9.82
CA GLY A 67 31.13 -53.55 8.67
C GLY A 67 30.12 -53.59 7.52
N ASP A 68 30.49 -53.57 6.25
CA ASP A 68 31.81 -53.57 5.60
C ASP A 68 31.59 -53.05 4.17
N GLU A 69 32.71 -52.59 3.61
CA GLU A 69 33.09 -52.40 2.22
C GLU A 69 32.15 -53.01 1.15
N GLU A 70 31.83 -52.24 0.11
CA GLU A 70 32.25 -52.62 -1.24
C GLU A 70 32.26 -51.42 -2.19
N GLU A 71 33.31 -51.45 -2.99
CA GLU A 71 33.85 -50.50 -3.93
C GLU A 71 32.97 -50.53 -5.19
N GLY A 72 32.39 -49.38 -5.57
CA GLY A 72 31.67 -49.21 -6.82
C GLY A 72 32.53 -48.38 -7.76
N ASP A 73 33.46 -49.06 -8.42
CA ASP A 73 34.34 -48.55 -9.46
C ASP A 73 33.61 -48.69 -10.80
N ASP A 74 32.81 -47.68 -11.16
CA ASP A 74 32.23 -47.56 -12.50
C ASP A 74 32.92 -46.38 -13.20
N GLU A 75 34.16 -46.61 -13.62
CA GLU A 75 34.81 -45.85 -14.69
C GLU A 75 34.11 -46.15 -16.02
N ASP A 76 32.98 -45.49 -16.27
CA ASP A 76 32.34 -45.50 -17.57
C ASP A 76 33.09 -44.53 -18.49
N HIS A 77 34.06 -45.10 -19.20
CA HIS A 77 34.72 -44.55 -20.38
C HIS A 77 33.67 -44.27 -21.47
N TYR A 78 33.17 -43.03 -21.55
CA TYR A 78 32.36 -42.59 -22.68
C TYR A 78 33.29 -42.43 -23.89
N GLU A 79 33.28 -43.42 -24.79
CA GLU A 79 33.83 -43.26 -26.11
C GLU A 79 33.07 -42.15 -26.83
N GLU A 80 33.77 -41.05 -27.10
CA GLU A 80 33.32 -40.01 -28.02
C GLU A 80 33.49 -40.57 -29.45
N GLU A 81 32.60 -41.49 -29.83
CA GLU A 81 32.40 -41.81 -31.24
C GLU A 81 31.58 -40.68 -31.86
N GLY A 82 32.28 -39.81 -32.58
CA GLY A 82 31.64 -38.84 -33.46
C GLY A 82 30.84 -39.56 -34.54
N SER A 83 29.52 -39.46 -34.47
CA SER A 83 28.70 -39.44 -35.67
C SER A 83 28.76 -38.03 -36.24
N GLU A 84 29.48 -37.89 -37.35
CA GLU A 84 29.22 -36.82 -38.29
C GLU A 84 27.82 -37.08 -38.87
N ASP A 85 26.79 -36.63 -38.16
CA ASP A 85 25.44 -36.56 -38.70
C ASP A 85 25.44 -35.48 -39.79
N GLU A 86 25.66 -35.96 -41.00
CA GLU A 86 25.52 -35.28 -42.28
C GLU A 86 24.11 -34.67 -42.34
N TRP A 87 24.03 -33.36 -42.10
CA TRP A 87 22.79 -32.60 -42.15
C TRP A 87 22.29 -32.53 -43.60
N GLY A 88 21.49 -33.52 -43.98
CA GLY A 88 20.64 -33.47 -45.15
C GLY A 88 19.67 -32.29 -45.03
N GLU A 89 19.81 -31.34 -45.94
CA GLU A 89 18.83 -30.28 -46.20
C GLU A 89 17.55 -30.93 -46.75
N GLU A 90 16.67 -31.34 -45.85
CA GLU A 90 15.26 -31.52 -46.19
C GLU A 90 14.52 -30.27 -45.70
N GLU A 91 14.28 -29.36 -46.65
CA GLU A 91 13.38 -28.23 -46.52
C GLU A 91 11.95 -28.76 -46.31
N GLU A 92 11.64 -29.20 -45.10
CA GLU A 92 10.26 -29.22 -44.63
C GLU A 92 9.89 -27.78 -44.25
N GLU A 93 9.08 -27.15 -45.09
CA GLU A 93 8.37 -25.90 -44.78
C GLU A 93 7.38 -26.14 -43.62
N GLU A 94 7.88 -26.39 -42.41
CA GLU A 94 7.09 -26.14 -41.22
C GLU A 94 6.98 -24.63 -41.09
N ALA A 95 5.75 -24.13 -41.22
CA ALA A 95 5.41 -22.77 -40.85
C ALA A 95 5.85 -22.53 -39.40
N VAL A 96 7.03 -21.93 -39.23
CA VAL A 96 7.52 -21.45 -37.94
C VAL A 96 6.50 -20.41 -37.51
N ALA A 97 5.52 -20.83 -36.71
CA ALA A 97 4.62 -19.95 -36.01
C ALA A 97 5.50 -19.09 -35.12
N ALA A 98 5.87 -17.92 -35.65
CA ALA A 98 6.72 -16.96 -34.98
C ALA A 98 6.14 -16.76 -33.59
N LYS A 99 6.87 -17.26 -32.58
CA LYS A 99 6.48 -17.14 -31.18
C LYS A 99 6.15 -15.66 -30.96
N PRO A 100 4.90 -15.31 -30.60
CA PRO A 100 4.50 -13.91 -30.56
C PRO A 100 5.48 -13.17 -29.65
N PRO A 101 5.89 -11.94 -30.01
CA PRO A 101 6.85 -11.18 -29.23
C PRO A 101 6.38 -11.18 -27.77
N SER A 102 7.28 -11.50 -26.84
CA SER A 102 7.01 -11.74 -25.41
C SER A 102 6.56 -10.48 -24.63
N GLY A 103 5.98 -9.51 -25.30
CA GLY A 103 5.39 -8.30 -24.73
C GLY A 103 3.88 -8.43 -24.69
N LYS A 104 3.29 -8.01 -23.57
CA LYS A 104 1.83 -7.85 -23.44
C LYS A 104 1.30 -6.98 -24.58
N THR A 105 0.17 -7.39 -25.16
CA THR A 105 -0.54 -6.58 -26.15
C THR A 105 -0.94 -5.24 -25.54
N GLU A 106 -1.12 -4.20 -26.35
CA GLU A 106 -1.48 -2.87 -25.83
C GLU A 106 -2.82 -2.89 -25.08
N GLU A 107 -3.76 -3.70 -25.55
CA GLU A 107 -5.06 -3.91 -24.93
C GLU A 107 -4.93 -4.51 -23.51
N GLU A 108 -4.04 -5.47 -23.32
CA GLU A 108 -3.74 -6.05 -22.01
C GLU A 108 -3.14 -5.02 -21.05
N LYS A 109 -2.26 -4.13 -21.54
CA LYS A 109 -1.67 -3.06 -20.71
C LYS A 109 -2.74 -2.10 -20.23
N VAL A 110 -3.67 -1.73 -21.11
CA VAL A 110 -4.80 -0.85 -20.77
C VAL A 110 -5.73 -1.55 -19.77
N ALA A 111 -5.99 -2.84 -19.93
CA ALA A 111 -6.79 -3.62 -19.00
C ALA A 111 -6.14 -3.71 -17.60
N GLU A 112 -4.83 -3.99 -17.50
CA GLU A 112 -4.12 -4.03 -16.22
C GLU A 112 -4.06 -2.63 -15.57
N ALA A 113 -3.89 -1.56 -16.35
CA ALA A 113 -3.99 -0.18 -15.84
C ALA A 113 -5.38 0.13 -15.27
N ALA A 114 -6.44 -0.27 -15.99
CA ALA A 114 -7.82 -0.10 -15.54
C ALA A 114 -8.13 -0.92 -14.27
N GLU A 115 -7.55 -2.11 -14.13
CA GLU A 115 -7.66 -2.92 -12.91
C GLU A 115 -6.93 -2.28 -11.71
N ILE A 116 -5.84 -1.56 -11.92
CA ILE A 116 -5.19 -0.79 -10.85
C ILE A 116 -6.00 0.48 -10.52
N GLY A 117 -6.74 1.01 -11.51
CA GLY A 117 -7.68 2.12 -11.36
C GLY A 117 -7.29 3.41 -12.06
N TYR A 118 -6.37 3.35 -13.03
CA TYR A 118 -5.92 4.52 -13.80
C TYR A 118 -6.00 4.28 -15.31
N LYS A 119 -6.07 5.37 -16.06
CA LYS A 119 -5.99 5.40 -17.52
C LYS A 119 -4.91 6.40 -17.92
N VAL A 120 -4.05 6.01 -18.85
CA VAL A 120 -3.03 6.88 -19.43
C VAL A 120 -3.63 7.64 -20.61
N MET A 121 -3.52 8.96 -20.63
CA MET A 121 -3.95 9.78 -21.78
C MET A 121 -2.80 10.04 -22.77
N GLY A 122 -1.58 10.14 -22.26
CA GLY A 122 -0.37 10.48 -23.02
C GLY A 122 0.46 11.58 -22.33
N PRO A 123 1.53 12.04 -22.98
CA PRO A 123 2.47 12.98 -22.38
C PRO A 123 1.86 14.39 -22.25
N LEU A 124 2.32 15.11 -21.23
CA LEU A 124 2.06 16.52 -21.05
C LEU A 124 2.84 17.34 -22.08
N GLY A 125 2.15 18.23 -22.80
CA GLY A 125 2.79 19.17 -23.72
C GLY A 125 3.68 20.16 -22.97
N ALA A 126 4.82 20.52 -23.55
CA ALA A 126 5.83 21.35 -22.88
C ALA A 126 5.30 22.73 -22.42
N ASP A 127 4.36 23.31 -23.18
CA ASP A 127 3.80 24.64 -22.90
C ASP A 127 2.54 24.61 -22.02
N GLU A 128 2.02 23.42 -21.74
CA GLU A 128 0.81 23.28 -20.93
C GLU A 128 1.12 23.52 -19.45
N LYS A 129 0.31 24.37 -18.82
CA LYS A 129 0.37 24.61 -17.37
C LYS A 129 -0.77 23.83 -16.70
N PRO A 130 -0.55 22.57 -16.30
CA PRO A 130 -1.63 21.73 -15.78
C PRO A 130 -2.05 22.11 -14.36
N PHE A 131 -1.18 22.81 -13.62
CA PHE A 131 -1.41 23.14 -12.22
C PHE A 131 -2.19 24.44 -12.09
N LYS A 132 -3.41 24.32 -11.56
CA LYS A 132 -4.30 25.43 -11.24
C LYS A 132 -4.09 25.88 -9.78
N PRO A 133 -4.52 27.10 -9.41
CA PRO A 133 -4.58 27.47 -7.99
C PRO A 133 -5.47 26.51 -7.20
N TYR A 134 -5.26 26.48 -5.89
CA TYR A 134 -5.97 25.58 -4.98
C TYR A 134 -7.50 25.79 -5.06
N GLU A 135 -8.23 24.70 -5.21
CA GLU A 135 -9.69 24.66 -5.17
C GLU A 135 -10.14 24.00 -3.85
N PRO A 136 -11.18 24.49 -3.16
CA PRO A 136 -11.64 23.95 -1.87
C PRO A 136 -12.44 22.64 -2.02
N VAL A 137 -11.86 21.68 -2.73
CA VAL A 137 -12.44 20.37 -3.06
C VAL A 137 -11.40 19.28 -2.79
N PHE A 138 -11.87 18.14 -2.30
CA PHE A 138 -11.04 16.95 -2.13
C PHE A 138 -11.74 15.71 -2.67
N ALA A 139 -10.95 14.70 -3.02
CA ALA A 139 -11.39 13.38 -3.43
C ALA A 139 -10.70 12.31 -2.58
N VAL A 140 -11.34 11.14 -2.45
CA VAL A 140 -10.69 9.92 -1.99
C VAL A 140 -10.57 8.98 -3.17
N VAL A 141 -9.33 8.76 -3.60
CA VAL A 141 -8.99 7.90 -4.73
C VAL A 141 -8.39 6.60 -4.24
N GLN A 142 -8.65 5.50 -4.94
CA GLN A 142 -8.01 4.22 -4.70
C GLN A 142 -7.10 3.87 -5.87
N ILE A 143 -5.83 3.62 -5.57
CA ILE A 143 -4.82 3.17 -6.53
C ILE A 143 -4.33 1.82 -6.03
N GLY A 144 -4.61 0.76 -6.79
CA GLY A 144 -4.38 -0.61 -6.35
C GLY A 144 -5.14 -0.91 -5.05
N SER A 145 -4.40 -1.23 -3.98
CA SER A 145 -4.95 -1.55 -2.66
C SER A 145 -4.95 -0.39 -1.67
N HIS A 146 -4.42 0.77 -2.05
CA HIS A 146 -4.27 1.93 -1.17
C HIS A 146 -5.24 3.05 -1.51
N GLN A 147 -5.73 3.74 -0.48
CA GLN A 147 -6.63 4.89 -0.60
C GLN A 147 -5.91 6.16 -0.19
N PHE A 148 -6.08 7.21 -0.98
CA PHE A 148 -5.46 8.52 -0.75
C PHE A 148 -6.54 9.59 -0.74
N LYS A 149 -6.48 10.48 0.25
CA LYS A 149 -7.20 11.74 0.22
C LYS A 149 -6.35 12.74 -0.56
N VAL A 150 -6.92 13.35 -1.58
CA VAL A 150 -6.22 14.26 -2.48
C VAL A 150 -7.02 15.53 -2.73
N SER A 151 -6.31 16.64 -2.80
CA SER A 151 -6.80 17.93 -3.28
C SER A 151 -6.00 18.36 -4.53
N ASN A 152 -6.48 19.38 -5.23
CA ASN A 152 -5.74 19.95 -6.36
C ASN A 152 -4.36 20.48 -5.88
N GLY A 153 -3.30 20.07 -6.58
CA GLY A 153 -1.93 20.47 -6.30
C GLY A 153 -1.22 19.59 -5.28
N ASP A 154 -1.83 18.52 -4.77
CA ASP A 154 -1.16 17.59 -3.87
C ASP A 154 -0.18 16.67 -4.61
N SER A 155 0.95 16.34 -3.97
CA SER A 155 1.85 15.28 -4.41
C SER A 155 1.65 14.03 -3.55
N ILE A 156 1.44 12.88 -4.19
CA ILE A 156 1.31 11.59 -3.51
C ILE A 156 2.34 10.59 -4.04
N PHE A 157 2.83 9.72 -3.16
CA PHE A 157 3.63 8.57 -3.53
C PHE A 157 2.74 7.33 -3.61
N THR A 158 2.87 6.61 -4.72
CA THR A 158 2.09 5.42 -5.01
C THR A 158 3.03 4.27 -5.35
N GLU A 159 2.49 3.05 -5.39
CA GLU A 159 3.20 1.90 -5.94
C GLU A 159 3.69 2.17 -7.37
N ARG A 160 4.66 1.38 -7.84
CA ARG A 160 5.18 1.55 -9.20
C ARG A 160 4.07 1.28 -10.23
N LEU A 161 3.76 2.29 -11.03
CA LEU A 161 2.87 2.16 -12.18
C LEU A 161 3.74 1.76 -13.39
N LYS A 162 3.41 0.64 -14.03
CA LYS A 162 4.25 0.01 -15.07
C LYS A 162 4.06 0.60 -16.47
N PHE A 163 2.90 1.19 -16.73
CA PHE A 163 2.47 1.58 -18.09
C PHE A 163 2.43 3.09 -18.31
N CYS A 164 3.06 3.87 -17.43
CA CYS A 164 3.17 5.30 -17.57
C CYS A 164 4.63 5.72 -17.49
N ASP A 165 4.96 6.75 -18.24
CA ASP A 165 6.26 7.40 -18.24
C ASP A 165 6.21 8.74 -17.49
N VAL A 166 7.38 9.34 -17.32
CA VAL A 166 7.51 10.65 -16.67
C VAL A 166 6.86 11.73 -17.54
N ASN A 167 6.10 12.63 -16.90
CA ASN A 167 5.27 13.67 -17.52
C ASN A 167 4.00 13.16 -18.22
N ASP A 168 3.61 11.89 -18.05
CA ASP A 168 2.31 11.43 -18.55
C ASP A 168 1.14 12.00 -17.74
N LYS A 169 0.05 12.29 -18.44
CA LYS A 169 -1.25 12.62 -17.88
C LYS A 169 -2.02 11.32 -17.60
N LEU A 170 -2.48 11.19 -16.38
CA LEU A 170 -3.26 10.07 -15.89
C LEU A 170 -4.65 10.54 -15.47
N ILE A 171 -5.66 9.72 -15.76
CA ILE A 171 -6.99 9.82 -15.17
C ILE A 171 -7.13 8.68 -14.16
N LEU A 172 -7.38 9.03 -12.90
CA LEU A 172 -7.72 8.08 -11.84
C LEU A 172 -9.23 7.89 -11.82
N ASN A 173 -9.69 6.70 -12.22
CA ASN A 173 -11.12 6.38 -12.39
C ASN A 173 -11.74 5.82 -11.10
N ARG A 174 -10.93 5.22 -10.21
CA ARG A 174 -11.43 4.65 -8.95
C ARG A 174 -11.53 5.73 -7.87
N VAL A 175 -12.59 6.52 -7.97
CA VAL A 175 -12.94 7.55 -6.99
C VAL A 175 -14.04 7.02 -6.06
N LEU A 176 -13.79 7.06 -4.75
CA LEU A 176 -14.68 6.52 -3.72
C LEU A 176 -15.58 7.61 -3.14
N MET A 177 -15.06 8.82 -3.01
CA MET A 177 -15.77 9.93 -2.39
C MET A 177 -15.26 11.26 -2.96
N LEU A 178 -16.18 12.21 -3.13
CA LEU A 178 -15.87 13.60 -3.43
C LEU A 178 -16.42 14.48 -2.30
N GLY A 179 -15.67 15.50 -1.92
CA GLY A 179 -16.06 16.45 -0.88
C GLY A 179 -15.74 17.87 -1.28
N SER A 180 -16.74 18.75 -1.13
CA SER A 180 -16.65 20.20 -1.25
C SER A 180 -17.09 20.82 0.08
N GLN A 181 -17.01 22.14 0.20
CA GLN A 181 -17.48 22.84 1.40
C GLN A 181 -18.99 22.67 1.63
N THR A 182 -19.77 22.56 0.55
CA THR A 182 -21.24 22.51 0.58
C THR A 182 -21.81 21.10 0.49
N GLN A 183 -21.12 20.20 -0.20
CA GLN A 183 -21.64 18.87 -0.53
C GLN A 183 -20.59 17.77 -0.37
N THR A 184 -21.05 16.57 -0.06
CA THR A 184 -20.22 15.36 -0.02
C THR A 184 -20.94 14.25 -0.76
N VAL A 185 -20.28 13.70 -1.77
CA VAL A 185 -20.80 12.62 -2.61
C VAL A 185 -20.04 11.35 -2.25
N ILE A 186 -20.75 10.33 -1.79
CA ILE A 186 -20.18 9.06 -1.33
C ILE A 186 -20.53 7.96 -2.32
N GLY A 187 -19.52 7.26 -2.83
CA GLY A 187 -19.66 6.16 -3.79
C GLY A 187 -20.13 4.85 -3.16
N ARG A 188 -20.62 3.95 -4.03
CA ARG A 188 -21.04 2.58 -3.65
C ARG A 188 -20.68 1.57 -4.74
N PRO A 189 -19.46 1.01 -4.78
CA PRO A 189 -18.24 1.42 -4.07
C PRO A 189 -17.49 2.58 -4.76
N ILE A 190 -17.66 2.75 -6.08
CA ILE A 190 -17.04 3.80 -6.88
C ILE A 190 -18.09 4.82 -7.35
N LEU A 191 -17.64 6.03 -7.69
CA LEU A 191 -18.45 7.07 -8.33
C LEU A 191 -18.19 7.04 -9.85
N PRO A 192 -19.21 6.80 -10.70
CA PRO A 192 -19.01 6.62 -12.14
C PRO A 192 -18.67 7.93 -12.87
N ASP A 193 -19.24 9.05 -12.43
CA ASP A 193 -19.10 10.35 -13.11
C ASP A 193 -17.93 11.19 -12.55
N ALA A 194 -17.13 10.60 -11.67
CA ALA A 194 -16.02 11.26 -11.00
C ALA A 194 -14.69 10.85 -11.65
N ALA A 195 -13.85 11.85 -11.94
CA ALA A 195 -12.51 11.64 -12.47
C ALA A 195 -11.51 12.54 -11.76
N VAL A 196 -10.34 12.00 -11.42
CA VAL A 196 -9.23 12.80 -10.88
C VAL A 196 -8.09 12.78 -11.87
N HIS A 197 -7.71 13.96 -12.34
CA HIS A 197 -6.59 14.14 -13.25
C HIS A 197 -5.30 14.30 -12.44
N ALA A 198 -4.25 13.62 -12.90
CA ALA A 198 -2.94 13.64 -12.29
C ALA A 198 -1.86 13.63 -13.36
N VAL A 199 -0.66 14.07 -12.99
CA VAL A 199 0.55 13.99 -13.81
C VAL A 199 1.62 13.21 -13.07
N VAL A 200 2.35 12.37 -13.78
CA VAL A 200 3.51 11.66 -13.26
C VAL A 200 4.69 12.64 -13.20
N GLU A 201 5.15 12.98 -11.99
CA GLU A 201 6.33 13.85 -11.84
C GLU A 201 7.63 13.08 -12.00
N GLU A 202 7.74 11.93 -11.32
CA GLU A 202 8.95 11.12 -11.33
C GLU A 202 8.68 9.68 -10.86
N HIS A 203 9.59 8.78 -11.23
CA HIS A 203 9.70 7.46 -10.63
C HIS A 203 10.88 7.46 -9.65
N ALA A 204 10.58 7.26 -8.37
CA ALA A 204 11.55 7.36 -7.29
C ALA A 204 11.81 5.98 -6.65
N LEU A 205 12.99 5.83 -6.06
CA LEU A 205 13.30 4.72 -5.18
C LEU A 205 13.10 5.16 -3.73
N ASP A 206 12.38 4.35 -2.96
CA ASP A 206 12.22 4.57 -1.53
C ASP A 206 13.55 4.42 -0.78
N ALA A 207 13.56 4.88 0.47
CA ALA A 207 14.65 4.71 1.39
C ALA A 207 15.06 3.22 1.49
N LYS A 208 16.36 2.96 1.65
CA LYS A 208 16.85 1.58 1.78
C LYS A 208 16.34 0.99 3.10
N VAL A 209 15.49 -0.03 3.00
CA VAL A 209 15.08 -0.85 4.14
C VAL A 209 16.11 -1.97 4.32
N ILE A 210 16.73 -2.05 5.50
CA ILE A 210 17.73 -3.08 5.80
C ILE A 210 17.04 -4.26 6.48
N ILE A 211 16.99 -5.38 5.78
CA ILE A 211 16.47 -6.66 6.28
C ILE A 211 17.64 -7.41 6.92
N PHE A 212 17.67 -7.43 8.25
CA PHE A 212 18.66 -8.17 9.02
C PHE A 212 18.04 -9.44 9.63
N LYS A 213 18.53 -10.61 9.20
CA LYS A 213 18.12 -11.92 9.71
C LYS A 213 19.24 -12.51 10.56
N LYS A 214 18.96 -12.89 11.80
CA LYS A 214 19.93 -13.53 12.71
C LYS A 214 19.28 -14.66 13.49
N LYS A 215 19.96 -15.81 13.60
CA LYS A 215 19.56 -16.91 14.52
C LYS A 215 20.60 -17.04 15.63
N ARG A 216 20.14 -17.03 16.88
CA ARG A 216 20.99 -17.14 18.08
C ARG A 216 21.72 -18.50 18.09
N ARG A 217 23.02 -18.51 18.41
CA ARG A 217 23.88 -19.71 18.54
C ARG A 217 23.97 -20.61 17.28
N LYS A 218 23.47 -20.16 16.12
CA LYS A 218 23.53 -20.92 14.87
C LYS A 218 24.51 -20.34 13.84
N ASN A 219 25.38 -19.40 14.26
CA ASN A 219 26.27 -18.60 13.41
C ASN A 219 25.61 -18.07 12.10
N TYR A 220 24.29 -17.92 12.12
CA TYR A 220 23.52 -17.47 10.97
C TYR A 220 23.20 -15.99 11.15
N ARG A 221 23.78 -15.16 10.29
CA ARG A 221 23.46 -13.74 10.12
C ARG A 221 23.45 -13.41 8.64
N ARG A 222 22.42 -12.71 8.15
CA ARG A 222 22.29 -12.22 6.78
C ARG A 222 21.75 -10.81 6.82
N THR A 223 22.39 -9.90 6.10
CA THR A 223 21.94 -8.52 5.92
C THR A 223 21.64 -8.32 4.45
N LYS A 224 20.41 -7.95 4.10
CA LYS A 224 20.01 -7.61 2.72
C LYS A 224 19.37 -6.23 2.72
N GLY A 225 19.67 -5.41 1.73
CA GLY A 225 18.94 -4.16 1.49
C GLY A 225 17.77 -4.41 0.54
N HIS A 226 16.65 -3.72 0.77
CA HIS A 226 15.54 -3.60 -0.18
C HIS A 226 15.29 -2.11 -0.44
N ARG A 227 14.93 -1.77 -1.67
CA ARG A 227 14.43 -0.45 -2.06
C ARG A 227 13.21 -0.68 -2.93
N GLN A 228 12.11 -0.07 -2.55
CA GLN A 228 10.86 -0.17 -3.31
C GLN A 228 10.83 0.93 -4.37
N GLU A 229 10.41 0.59 -5.59
CA GLU A 229 10.10 1.58 -6.62
C GLU A 229 8.72 2.20 -6.37
N LEU A 230 8.65 3.51 -6.47
CA LEU A 230 7.45 4.32 -6.25
C LEU A 230 7.23 5.25 -7.43
N THR A 231 5.98 5.64 -7.64
CA THR A 231 5.60 6.68 -8.61
C THR A 231 5.09 7.88 -7.85
N LYS A 232 5.67 9.06 -8.12
CA LYS A 232 5.20 10.32 -7.55
C LYS A 232 4.20 10.95 -8.52
N LEU A 233 2.97 11.09 -8.05
CA LEU A 233 1.89 11.71 -8.80
C LEU A 233 1.61 13.09 -8.23
N ARG A 234 1.34 14.04 -9.11
CA ARG A 234 0.86 15.38 -8.78
C ARG A 234 -0.56 15.54 -9.29
N ILE A 235 -1.48 15.88 -8.41
CA ILE A 235 -2.90 16.00 -8.73
C ILE A 235 -3.15 17.36 -9.38
N THR A 236 -3.86 17.38 -10.51
CA THR A 236 -4.07 18.58 -11.33
C THR A 236 -5.51 19.08 -11.29
N ASN A 237 -6.50 18.17 -11.30
CA ASN A 237 -7.90 18.55 -11.33
C ASN A 237 -8.77 17.43 -10.72
N ILE A 238 -9.87 17.84 -10.09
CA ILE A 238 -10.92 16.95 -9.60
C ILE A 238 -12.22 17.32 -10.33
N GLU A 239 -12.87 16.31 -10.92
CA GLU A 239 -14.11 16.45 -11.70
C GLU A 239 -15.26 15.66 -11.05
N GLY A 240 -16.50 16.08 -11.33
CA GLY A 240 -17.71 15.41 -10.82
C GLY A 240 -18.31 16.03 -9.55
N ILE A 241 -17.90 17.25 -9.17
CA ILE A 241 -18.48 17.98 -8.02
C ILE A 241 -18.52 19.49 -8.30
N ASP A 242 -19.53 20.17 -7.76
CA ASP A 242 -19.63 21.62 -7.87
C ASP A 242 -18.54 22.29 -7.04
N LYS A 243 -17.76 23.11 -7.73
CA LYS A 243 -16.68 23.91 -7.16
C LYS A 243 -17.30 25.22 -6.69
N SER A 244 -17.43 25.41 -5.38
CA SER A 244 -17.79 26.73 -4.86
C SER A 244 -16.67 27.72 -5.20
N GLU A 245 -17.01 28.91 -5.69
CA GLU A 245 -16.00 29.93 -5.93
C GLU A 245 -15.18 30.16 -4.65
N PRO A 246 -13.85 30.22 -4.73
CA PRO A 246 -13.03 30.50 -3.56
C PRO A 246 -13.49 31.86 -3.03
N ALA A 247 -13.99 31.90 -1.80
CA ALA A 247 -14.38 33.15 -1.14
C ALA A 247 -13.24 34.14 -1.34
N ALA A 248 -13.47 35.17 -2.15
CA ALA A 248 -12.45 36.14 -2.53
C ALA A 248 -11.79 36.60 -1.24
N VAL A 249 -10.46 36.44 -1.17
CA VAL A 249 -9.64 36.86 -0.04
C VAL A 249 -9.93 38.34 0.16
N ALA A 250 -10.80 38.65 1.13
CA ALA A 250 -11.08 40.01 1.56
C ALA A 250 -9.80 40.51 2.24
N ALA A 251 -8.96 41.17 1.44
CA ALA A 251 -7.79 41.91 1.88
C ALA A 251 -8.22 43.29 2.41
#